data_AF-A0ABD5VUZ0-F1
#
_entry.id   AF-A0ABD5VUZ0-F1
#
_cell.length_a   1.000
_cell.length_b   1.000
_cell.length_c   1.000
_cell.angle_alpha   90.00
_cell.angle_beta   90.00
_cell.angle_gamma   90.00
#
_symmetry.space_group_name_H-M   'P 1'
#
loop_
_entity.id
_entity.type
_entity.pdbx_description
1 polymer ?
#
loop_
_entity_poly.entity_id
_entity_poly.type
_entity_poly.pdbx_seq_one_letter_code
_entity_poly.pdbx_strand_id
1 'polypeptide(L)' 'MTDERILGTTKVTDRWRISLIKAVREEFEAAGEEVEVGDRLVFKQRDGRIIVEPA' A
#
# COMPACT_ATOMS: atom_id res chain seq x y z
N MET A 1 -0.74 18.79 10.03
CA MET A 1 -0.66 17.44 10.60
C MET A 1 -1.45 16.56 9.67
N THR A 2 -0.82 15.60 9.02
CA THR A 2 -1.53 14.70 8.10
C THR A 2 -2.31 13.71 8.96
N ASP A 3 -3.63 13.64 8.78
CA ASP A 3 -4.47 12.67 9.48
C ASP A 3 -4.08 11.26 9.02
N GLU A 4 -3.24 10.59 9.80
CA GLU A 4 -2.87 9.21 9.54
C GLU A 4 -4.01 8.30 9.99
N ARG A 5 -4.54 7.53 9.05
CA ARG A 5 -5.56 6.51 9.31
C ARG A 5 -5.00 5.12 9.06
N ILE A 6 -5.21 4.21 10.01
CA ILE A 6 -4.90 2.80 9.82
C ILE A 6 -6.03 2.17 8.99
N LEU A 7 -5.71 1.73 7.76
CA LEU A 7 -6.65 1.04 6.88
C LEU A 7 -6.83 -0.44 7.25
N GLY A 8 -5.87 -1.01 7.97
CA GLY A 8 -5.90 -2.37 8.48
C GLY A 8 -4.49 -2.94 8.64
N THR A 9 -4.40 -4.25 8.89
CA THR A 9 -3.13 -4.97 8.98
C THR A 9 -3.16 -6.23 8.11
N THR A 10 -2.00 -6.62 7.61
CA THR A 10 -1.79 -7.87 6.89
C THR A 10 -0.57 -8.58 7.45
N LYS A 11 -0.49 -9.90 7.25
CA LYS A 11 0.68 -10.69 7.66
C LYS A 11 1.65 -10.78 6.48
N VAL A 12 2.94 -10.74 6.78
CA VAL A 12 3.97 -11.13 5.82
C VAL A 12 3.82 -12.63 5.54
N THR A 13 3.74 -13.01 4.27
CA THR A 13 3.63 -14.41 3.86
C THR A 13 4.97 -14.93 3.37
N ASP A 14 4.98 -16.13 2.77
CA ASP A 14 6.16 -16.71 2.16
C ASP A 14 6.83 -15.75 1.17
N ARG A 15 8.17 -15.87 1.08
CA ARG A 15 9.00 -15.05 0.18
C ARG A 15 8.82 -13.53 0.40
N TRP A 16 8.49 -13.11 1.62
CA TRP A 16 8.34 -11.71 2.01
C TRP A 16 7.25 -10.95 1.23
N ARG A 17 6.23 -11.67 0.75
CA ARG A 17 5.10 -11.07 0.05
C ARG A 17 4.13 -10.45 1.06
N ILE A 18 3.57 -9.30 0.69
CA ILE A 18 2.49 -8.63 1.40
C ILE A 18 1.28 -8.52 0.47
N SER A 19 0.11 -8.88 0.97
CA SER A 19 -1.14 -8.70 0.24
C SER A 19 -1.72 -7.32 0.52
N LEU A 20 -2.05 -6.57 -0.54
CA LEU A 20 -2.90 -5.39 -0.40
C LEU A 20 -4.29 -5.84 0.05
N ILE A 21 -4.69 -5.44 1.25
CA ILE A 21 -6.03 -5.72 1.76
C ILE A 21 -7.06 -4.89 0.98
N LYS A 22 -8.31 -5.33 0.99
CA LYS A 22 -9.40 -4.66 0.26
C LYS A 22 -9.44 -3.15 0.51
N ALA A 23 -9.35 -2.73 1.77
CA ALA A 23 -9.35 -1.31 2.15
C ALA A 23 -8.23 -0.50 1.47
N VAL A 24 -7.04 -1.05 1.27
CA VAL A 24 -5.94 -0.33 0.59
C VAL A 24 -6.23 -0.19 -0.90
N ARG A 25 -6.78 -1.23 -1.54
CA ARG A 25 -7.17 -1.15 -2.96
C ARG A 25 -8.28 -0.13 -3.20
N GLU A 26 -9.26 -0.07 -2.30
CA GLU A 26 -10.36 0.91 -2.39
C GLU A 26 -9.86 2.35 -2.25
N GLU A 27 -8.83 2.61 -1.43
CA GLU A 27 -8.23 3.95 -1.33
C GLU A 27 -7.46 4.34 -2.60
N PHE A 28 -6.75 3.39 -3.23
CA PHE A 28 -6.12 3.64 -4.54
C PHE A 28 -7.18 3.95 -5.61
N GLU A 29 -8.23 3.14 -5.69
CA GLU A 29 -9.34 3.37 -6.62
C GLU A 29 -10.01 4.74 -6.37
N ALA A 30 -10.24 5.10 -5.11
CA ALA A 30 -10.80 6.40 -4.73
C ALA A 30 -9.87 7.58 -5.08
N ALA A 31 -8.56 7.35 -5.10
CA ALA A 31 -7.56 8.32 -5.57
C ALA A 31 -7.44 8.39 -7.11
N GLY A 32 -8.16 7.53 -7.84
CA GLY A 32 -8.06 7.41 -9.30
C GLY A 32 -6.83 6.64 -9.77
N GLU A 33 -6.20 5.87 -8.88
CA GLU A 33 -5.05 5.01 -9.18
C GLU A 33 -5.55 3.56 -9.37
N GLU A 34 -5.59 3.10 -10.62
CA GLU A 34 -5.89 1.71 -10.94
C GLU A 34 -4.64 0.85 -10.71
N VAL A 35 -4.64 0.05 -9.62
CA VAL A 35 -3.53 -0.86 -9.29
C VAL A 35 -3.95 -2.30 -9.58
N GLU A 36 -3.29 -2.94 -10.54
CA GLU A 36 -3.55 -4.31 -10.97
C GLU A 36 -2.49 -5.31 -10.48
N VAL A 37 -2.82 -6.60 -10.61
CA VAL A 37 -1.87 -7.68 -10.30
C VAL A 37 -0.75 -7.67 -11.32
N GLY A 38 0.48 -7.44 -10.85
CA GLY A 38 1.68 -7.39 -11.69
C GLY A 38 2.23 -5.97 -11.84
N ASP A 39 1.47 -4.95 -11.44
CA ASP A 39 1.93 -3.58 -11.41
C ASP A 39 3.08 -3.39 -10.42
N ARG A 40 3.94 -2.42 -10.75
CA ARG A 40 5.06 -2.05 -9.92
C ARG A 40 4.58 -1.09 -8.85
N LEU A 41 5.06 -1.31 -7.63
CA LEU A 41 4.93 -0.37 -6.52
C LEU A 41 6.33 0.17 -6.17
N VAL A 42 6.38 1.43 -5.78
CA VAL A 42 7.60 2.07 -5.27
C VAL A 42 7.59 2.00 -3.75
N PHE A 43 8.66 1.47 -3.18
CA PHE A 43 8.92 1.50 -1.74
C PHE A 43 9.86 2.67 -1.42
N LYS A 44 9.40 3.63 -0.62
CA LYS A 44 10.17 4.79 -0.18
C LYS A 44 10.36 4.74 1.34
N GLN A 45 11.48 5.26 1.84
CA GLN A 45 11.66 5.52 3.26
C GLN A 45 11.40 7.01 3.53
N ARG A 46 10.50 7.31 4.46
CA ARG A 46 10.16 8.67 4.88
C ARG A 46 9.88 8.68 6.38
N ASP A 47 10.55 9.55 7.12
CA ASP A 47 10.34 9.71 8.58
C ASP A 47 10.43 8.38 9.35
N GLY A 48 11.35 7.50 8.95
CA GLY A 48 11.56 6.18 9.56
C GLY A 48 10.49 5.13 9.18
N ARG A 49 9.57 5.46 8.28
CA ARG A 49 8.48 4.59 7.81
C ARG A 49 8.69 4.20 6.36
N ILE A 50 8.17 3.02 6.00
CA ILE A 50 8.10 2.58 4.59
C ILE A 50 6.77 3.07 4.02
N ILE A 51 6.85 3.84 2.95
CA ILE A 51 5.70 4.31 2.16
C ILE A 51 5.65 3.48 0.88
N VAL A 52 4.45 3.05 0.50
CA VAL A 52 4.18 2.28 -0.72
C VAL A 52 3.25 3.10 -1.59
N GLU A 53 3.68 3.38 -2.82
CA GLU A 53 2.95 4.19 -3.81
C GLU A 53 2.97 3.47 -5.17
N PRO A 54 1.96 3.62 -6.03
CA PRO A 54 2.05 3.17 -7.41
C PRO A 54 3.22 3.81 -8.17
N ALA A 55 3.78 3.07 -9.12
CA ALA A 55 4.96 3.48 -9.89
C ALA A 55 4.62 4.28 -11.14
#